data_AF-C6LX18-F1
#
_entry.id   AF-C6LX18-F1
#
_cell.length_a   1.000
_cell.length_b   1.000
_cell.length_c   1.000
_cell.angle_alpha   90.00
_cell.angle_beta   90.00
_cell.angle_gamma   90.00
#
_symmetry.space_group_name_H-M   'P 1'
#
loop_
_entity.id
_entity.type
_entity.pdbx_description
1 polymer ?
#
loop_
_entity_poly.entity_id
_entity_poly.type
_entity_poly.pdbx_seq_one_letter_code
_entity_poly.pdbx_strand_id
1 'polypeptide(L)'
;MSDALQPAIKQSTVQRSYCFTYNLPDGTETWTPGEPLSNKVRYVIWQLERAPTTNQLHVQGYVEFKNATRVAGAQRALGLPNTAHFEMRRGTREQARNYCKKDDTRLEGTAWSEKGEWILERGENGGVKKKARLQALRDLVLSDDVVKDVTKHEASFKLEWIDVYNNCPRGWAAIFEELSKRRMIAEPNIELRPWQVEIIDILRTSPERRRIFWIWSAASGTGKTTFLEYLSLNNEFKEQTLSCPLALKELLFLFEPGKHRILYLNLPRDYQEEKLKDSYLPLLERLSDGGMMTSTKYEPRSKFMRCHIIVTANNPPPYDRLPLRFIEYCLDDN
;
A
#
# COMPACT_ATOMS: atom_id res chain seq x y z
N MET A 1 19.97 46.74 34.27
CA MET A 1 20.73 46.34 33.08
C MET A 1 19.79 45.54 32.21
N SER A 2 19.47 46.09 31.05
CA SER A 2 18.42 45.63 30.13
C SER A 2 18.79 44.30 29.46
N ASP A 3 17.93 43.30 29.64
CA ASP A 3 17.95 42.05 28.86
C ASP A 3 17.62 42.35 27.40
N ALA A 4 18.62 42.22 26.53
CA ALA A 4 18.44 42.27 25.09
C ALA A 4 17.86 40.93 24.61
N LEU A 5 16.58 40.94 24.24
CA LEU A 5 15.95 39.87 23.46
C LEU A 5 16.74 39.66 22.16
N GLN A 6 17.40 38.50 22.05
CA GLN A 6 17.93 38.03 20.77
C GLN A 6 16.78 37.74 19.79
N PRO A 7 16.88 38.14 18.51
CA PRO A 7 15.82 37.89 17.54
C PRO A 7 15.73 36.40 17.20
N ALA A 8 14.52 35.86 17.27
CA ALA A 8 14.21 34.48 16.93
C ALA A 8 14.63 34.16 15.48
N ILE A 9 15.45 33.13 15.31
CA ILE A 9 15.87 32.60 14.00
C ILE A 9 14.63 31.99 13.32
N LYS A 10 14.06 32.66 12.31
CA LYS A 10 12.98 32.11 11.46
C LYS A 10 13.46 30.82 10.80
N GLN A 11 12.93 29.67 11.23
CA GLN A 11 13.17 28.39 10.58
C GLN A 11 12.68 28.44 9.11
N SER A 12 13.58 28.21 8.15
CA SER A 12 13.25 28.28 6.73
C SER A 12 12.48 27.03 6.28
N THR A 13 11.22 27.20 5.87
CA THR A 13 10.39 26.13 5.29
C THR A 13 10.91 25.72 3.90
N VAL A 14 11.03 24.42 3.65
CA VAL A 14 11.36 23.87 2.32
C VAL A 14 10.10 23.71 1.49
N GLN A 15 10.15 24.03 0.19
CA GLN A 15 9.01 23.83 -0.73
C GLN A 15 9.47 23.23 -2.06
N ARG A 16 8.56 22.58 -2.78
CA ARG A 16 8.83 22.03 -4.13
C ARG A 16 8.52 23.00 -5.26
N SER A 17 7.80 24.09 -4.98
CA SER A 17 7.51 25.12 -5.97
C SER A 17 7.37 26.48 -5.32
N TYR A 18 7.74 27.54 -6.05
CA TYR A 18 7.70 28.91 -5.60
C TYR A 18 7.18 29.84 -6.70
N CYS A 19 6.42 30.86 -6.31
CA CYS A 19 6.26 32.06 -7.14
C CYS A 19 7.40 33.02 -6.77
N PHE A 20 7.97 33.71 -7.75
CA PHE A 20 9.05 34.66 -7.52
C PHE A 20 8.86 35.97 -8.26
N THR A 21 9.39 37.03 -7.68
CA THR A 21 9.54 38.34 -8.28
C THR A 21 10.97 38.83 -8.16
N TYR A 22 11.47 39.43 -9.23
CA TYR A 22 12.82 39.99 -9.26
C TYR A 22 12.83 41.32 -9.99
N ASN A 23 13.09 42.41 -9.25
CA ASN A 23 13.28 43.73 -9.84
C ASN A 23 14.63 43.77 -10.54
N LEU A 24 14.63 44.11 -11.83
CA LEU A 24 15.84 44.20 -12.62
C LEU A 24 16.66 45.44 -12.20
N PRO A 25 17.99 45.34 -12.12
CA PRO A 25 18.86 46.50 -11.94
C PRO A 25 18.74 47.47 -13.11
N ASP A 26 19.02 48.74 -12.86
CA ASP A 26 19.01 49.78 -13.90
C ASP A 26 19.96 49.40 -15.06
N GLY A 27 19.46 49.55 -16.29
CA GLY A 27 20.18 49.16 -17.51
C GLY A 27 20.10 47.66 -17.86
N THR A 28 19.41 46.84 -17.06
CA THR A 28 19.15 45.43 -17.39
C THR A 28 17.79 45.30 -18.09
N GLU A 29 17.80 44.88 -19.35
CA GLU A 29 16.60 44.78 -20.17
C GLU A 29 15.82 43.47 -19.96
N THR A 30 16.48 42.41 -19.49
CA THR A 30 15.85 41.10 -19.32
C THR A 30 16.60 40.21 -18.32
N TRP A 31 15.95 39.11 -17.92
CA TRP A 31 16.55 37.99 -17.22
C TRP A 31 16.05 36.68 -17.81
N THR A 32 16.94 35.71 -17.88
CA THR A 32 16.62 34.32 -18.23
C THR A 32 17.29 33.37 -17.24
N PRO A 33 16.67 32.22 -16.92
CA PRO A 33 17.35 31.20 -16.13
C PRO A 33 18.60 30.71 -16.90
N GLY A 34 19.66 30.36 -16.15
CA GLY A 34 20.93 29.93 -16.73
C GLY A 34 20.80 28.75 -17.70
N GLU A 35 21.69 28.71 -18.70
CA GLU A 35 21.79 27.63 -19.67
C GLU A 35 23.12 26.85 -19.49
N PRO A 36 23.08 25.51 -19.29
CA PRO A 36 21.88 24.68 -19.17
C PRO A 36 21.11 24.94 -17.87
N LEU A 37 19.79 24.68 -17.89
CA LEU A 37 18.94 24.81 -16.72
C LEU A 37 19.49 23.93 -15.58
N SER A 38 19.54 24.47 -14.35
CA SER A 38 19.99 23.72 -13.19
C SER A 38 19.24 22.38 -13.08
N ASN A 39 19.98 21.28 -12.87
CA ASN A 39 19.41 19.93 -12.75
C ASN A 39 18.35 19.78 -11.65
N LYS A 40 18.28 20.73 -10.71
CA LYS A 40 17.29 20.83 -9.63
C LYS A 40 15.94 21.36 -10.10
N VAL A 41 15.93 22.21 -11.12
CA VAL A 41 14.72 22.81 -11.69
C VAL A 41 14.09 21.78 -12.63
N ARG A 42 12.79 21.55 -12.42
CA ARG A 42 11.96 20.72 -13.29
C ARG A 42 11.32 21.58 -14.37
N TYR A 43 10.72 22.70 -13.96
CA TYR A 43 9.98 23.61 -14.82
C TYR A 43 10.10 25.03 -14.28
N VAL A 44 10.20 26.01 -15.17
CA VAL A 44 10.13 27.42 -14.83
C VAL A 44 9.42 28.19 -15.94
N ILE A 45 8.53 29.09 -15.56
CA ILE A 45 7.89 30.08 -16.44
C ILE A 45 8.12 31.46 -15.86
N TRP A 46 8.36 32.43 -16.73
CA TRP A 46 8.56 33.82 -16.32
C TRP A 46 8.06 34.77 -17.40
N GLN A 47 7.78 35.99 -16.96
CA GLN A 47 7.34 37.10 -17.79
C GLN A 47 8.01 38.37 -17.31
N LEU A 48 8.40 39.22 -18.27
CA LEU A 48 8.87 40.57 -17.99
C LEU A 48 7.67 41.50 -17.87
N GLU A 49 7.60 42.20 -16.74
CA GLU A 49 6.55 43.14 -16.41
C GLU A 49 7.16 44.51 -16.11
N ARG A 50 6.31 45.54 -16.18
CA ARG A 50 6.68 46.91 -15.83
C ARG A 50 5.77 47.42 -14.74
N ALA A 51 6.37 47.86 -13.63
CA ALA A 51 5.61 48.40 -12.52
C ALA A 51 4.85 49.68 -12.96
N PRO A 52 3.52 49.78 -12.75
CA PRO A 52 2.71 50.88 -13.28
C PRO A 52 3.11 52.27 -12.78
N THR A 53 3.64 52.35 -11.55
CA THR A 53 3.92 53.61 -10.86
C THR A 53 5.40 54.00 -10.89
N THR A 54 6.31 53.03 -10.80
CA THR A 54 7.76 53.27 -10.77
C THR A 54 8.43 53.08 -12.12
N ASN A 55 7.71 52.55 -13.11
CA ASN A 55 8.21 52.19 -14.44
C ASN A 55 9.39 51.19 -14.42
N GLN A 56 9.70 50.62 -13.25
CA GLN A 56 10.79 49.67 -13.05
C GLN A 56 10.44 48.33 -13.70
N LEU A 57 11.42 47.73 -14.38
CA LEU A 57 11.27 46.41 -14.94
C LEU A 57 11.42 45.35 -13.85
N HIS A 58 10.51 44.39 -13.82
CA HIS A 58 10.60 43.24 -12.94
C HIS A 58 10.19 41.97 -13.64
N VAL A 59 10.78 40.86 -13.20
CA VAL A 59 10.46 39.52 -13.67
C VAL A 59 9.51 38.90 -12.67
N GLN A 60 8.34 38.49 -13.14
CA GLN A 60 7.41 37.67 -12.39
C GLN A 60 7.50 36.24 -12.92
N GLY A 61 7.67 35.25 -12.04
CA GLY A 61 7.77 33.86 -12.46
C GLY A 61 7.28 32.83 -11.47
N TYR A 62 7.20 31.60 -11.96
CA TYR A 62 6.83 30.41 -11.20
C TYR A 62 7.83 29.29 -11.52
N VAL A 63 8.32 28.61 -10.49
CA VAL A 63 9.33 27.55 -10.61
C VAL A 63 8.93 26.30 -9.82
N GLU A 64 9.26 25.14 -10.39
CA GLU A 64 9.11 23.82 -9.79
C GLU A 64 10.44 23.10 -9.72
N PHE A 65 10.70 22.47 -8.58
CA PHE A 65 11.91 21.72 -8.31
C PHE A 65 11.65 20.21 -8.33
N LYS A 66 12.69 19.43 -8.66
CA LYS A 66 12.63 17.97 -8.57
C LYS A 66 12.47 17.49 -7.12
N ASN A 67 13.10 18.21 -6.18
CA ASN A 67 13.10 17.93 -4.74
C ASN A 67 12.73 19.18 -3.93
N ALA A 68 12.31 18.99 -2.67
CA ALA A 68 12.01 20.09 -1.76
C ALA A 68 13.28 20.96 -1.56
N THR A 69 13.15 22.25 -1.81
CA THR A 69 14.25 23.21 -1.91
C THR A 69 13.95 24.40 -1.00
N ARG A 70 14.97 24.98 -0.34
CA ARG A 70 14.83 26.24 0.43
C ARG A 70 14.93 27.44 -0.50
N VAL A 71 14.42 28.61 -0.10
CA VAL A 71 14.50 29.86 -0.88
C VAL A 71 15.92 30.17 -1.38
N ALA A 72 16.93 30.12 -0.51
CA ALA A 72 18.33 30.33 -0.91
C ALA A 72 18.87 29.26 -1.88
N GLY A 73 18.27 28.07 -1.90
CA GLY A 73 18.55 27.05 -2.91
C GLY A 73 17.88 27.36 -4.24
N ALA A 74 16.66 27.91 -4.20
CA ALA A 74 15.89 28.31 -5.38
C ALA A 74 16.53 29.51 -6.09
N GLN A 75 16.93 30.55 -5.34
CA GLN A 75 17.67 31.71 -5.84
C GLN A 75 18.95 31.28 -6.57
N ARG A 76 19.78 30.43 -5.94
CA ARG A 76 20.99 29.87 -6.58
C ARG A 76 20.69 29.03 -7.82
N ALA A 77 19.65 28.20 -7.79
CA ALA A 77 19.29 27.35 -8.92
C ALA A 77 18.82 28.14 -10.16
N LEU A 78 18.28 29.34 -9.92
CA LEU A 78 17.84 30.26 -10.97
C LEU A 78 18.88 31.36 -11.29
N GLY A 79 20.01 31.40 -10.59
CA GLY A 79 21.00 32.47 -10.77
C GLY A 79 20.49 33.85 -10.33
N LEU A 80 19.53 33.88 -9.41
CA LEU A 80 18.93 35.11 -8.88
C LEU A 80 19.63 35.54 -7.58
N PRO A 81 19.77 36.86 -7.34
CA PRO A 81 20.34 37.37 -6.10
C PRO A 81 19.40 37.14 -4.91
N ASN A 82 19.94 37.28 -3.69
CA ASN A 82 19.17 37.12 -2.46
C ASN A 82 18.04 38.17 -2.31
N THR A 83 18.06 39.24 -3.10
CA THR A 83 17.02 40.27 -3.18
C THR A 83 15.81 39.83 -4.00
N ALA A 84 15.90 38.76 -4.78
CA ALA A 84 14.74 38.19 -5.46
C ALA A 84 13.78 37.59 -4.44
N HIS A 85 12.52 37.98 -4.49
CA HIS A 85 11.49 37.54 -3.54
C HIS A 85 10.90 36.22 -4.01
N PHE A 86 10.83 35.25 -3.09
CA PHE A 86 10.24 33.93 -3.33
C PHE A 86 9.18 33.66 -2.29
N GLU A 87 7.99 33.30 -2.75
CA GLU A 87 6.86 32.95 -1.90
C GLU A 87 6.34 31.56 -2.23
N MET A 88 5.78 30.91 -1.21
CA MET A 88 5.08 29.65 -1.39
C MET A 88 3.89 29.86 -2.32
N ARG A 89 3.72 28.96 -3.31
CA ARG A 89 2.57 28.98 -4.22
C ARG A 89 1.27 28.96 -3.41
N ARG A 90 0.42 29.97 -3.64
CA ARG A 90 -0.97 29.98 -3.18
C ARG A 90 -1.86 29.64 -4.38
N GLY A 91 -2.68 28.59 -4.27
CA GLY A 91 -3.53 28.10 -5.37
C GLY A 91 -2.94 26.95 -6.19
N THR A 92 -3.59 26.62 -7.30
CA THR A 92 -3.22 25.48 -8.16
C THR A 92 -2.01 25.78 -9.04
N ARG A 93 -1.38 24.74 -9.60
CA ARG A 93 -0.27 24.87 -10.56
C ARG A 93 -0.68 25.64 -11.80
N GLU A 94 -1.86 25.33 -12.32
CA GLU A 94 -2.42 25.97 -13.50
C GLU A 94 -2.71 27.46 -13.23
N GLN A 95 -3.27 27.79 -12.06
CA GLN A 95 -3.46 29.20 -11.67
C GLN A 95 -2.13 29.95 -11.60
N ALA A 96 -1.09 29.37 -10.99
CA ALA A 96 0.23 30.00 -10.91
C ALA A 96 0.88 30.16 -12.30
N ARG A 97 0.77 29.16 -13.17
CA ARG A 97 1.27 29.24 -14.56
C ARG A 97 0.51 30.28 -15.37
N ASN A 98 -0.82 30.32 -15.25
CA ASN A 98 -1.67 31.27 -15.96
C ASN A 98 -1.47 32.70 -15.44
N TYR A 99 -1.14 32.87 -14.16
CA TYR A 99 -0.78 34.16 -13.61
C TYR A 99 0.44 34.75 -14.34
N CYS A 100 1.47 33.94 -14.61
CA CYS A 100 2.64 34.33 -15.41
C CYS A 100 2.38 34.47 -16.93
N LYS A 101 1.12 34.37 -17.38
CA LYS A 101 0.72 34.53 -18.79
C LYS A 101 -0.27 35.67 -19.00
N LYS A 102 -0.64 36.41 -17.94
CA LYS A 102 -1.60 37.51 -18.04
C LYS A 102 -1.04 38.65 -18.87
N ASP A 103 -1.86 39.18 -19.77
CA ASP A 103 -1.48 40.28 -20.67
C ASP A 103 -1.49 41.65 -19.97
N ASP A 104 -2.33 41.82 -18.94
CA ASP A 104 -2.62 43.12 -18.30
C ASP A 104 -1.40 43.86 -17.70
N THR A 105 -0.35 43.12 -17.32
CA THR A 105 0.87 43.65 -16.68
C THR A 105 2.14 43.42 -17.50
N ARG A 106 2.00 42.89 -18.72
CA ARG A 106 3.13 42.54 -19.59
C ARG A 106 3.78 43.79 -20.19
N LEU A 107 5.11 43.78 -20.30
CA LEU A 107 5.80 44.79 -21.11
C LEU A 107 5.39 44.63 -22.58
N GLU A 108 4.87 45.71 -23.18
CA GLU A 108 4.43 45.75 -24.57
C GLU A 108 5.55 45.28 -25.52
N GLY A 109 5.24 44.32 -26.41
CA GLY A 109 6.22 43.70 -27.31
C GLY A 109 7.00 42.49 -26.75
N THR A 110 6.76 42.07 -25.50
CA THR A 110 7.37 40.86 -24.93
C THR A 110 6.39 39.68 -24.84
N ALA A 111 6.92 38.46 -24.77
CA ALA A 111 6.14 37.23 -24.54
C ALA A 111 6.61 36.54 -23.25
N TRP A 112 5.72 35.80 -22.60
CA TRP A 112 6.12 34.88 -21.53
C TRP A 112 7.03 33.79 -22.09
N SER A 113 7.95 33.30 -21.26
CA SER A 113 8.91 32.26 -21.63
C SER A 113 8.85 31.12 -20.62
N GLU A 114 8.98 29.88 -21.09
CA GLU A 114 9.03 28.69 -20.23
C GLU A 114 10.17 27.75 -20.64
N LYS A 115 10.75 27.07 -19.64
CA LYS A 115 11.82 26.08 -19.82
C LYS A 115 11.62 24.89 -18.88
N GLY A 116 12.08 23.72 -19.32
CA GLY A 116 11.95 22.47 -18.59
C GLY A 116 10.68 21.69 -18.93
N GLU A 117 10.34 20.71 -18.09
CA GLU A 117 9.25 19.76 -18.34
C GLU A 117 8.01 20.11 -17.51
N TRP A 118 6.97 20.61 -18.19
CA TRP A 118 5.63 20.71 -17.60
C TRP A 118 5.00 19.32 -17.51
N ILE A 119 5.30 18.59 -16.45
CA ILE A 119 4.68 17.28 -16.17
C ILE A 119 3.36 17.53 -15.43
N LEU A 120 2.25 17.02 -15.97
CA LEU A 120 0.97 17.01 -15.27
C LEU A 120 1.13 16.33 -13.90
N GLU A 121 0.74 17.02 -12.83
CA GLU A 121 0.86 16.45 -11.48
C GLU A 121 -0.03 15.20 -11.38
N ARG A 122 0.43 14.19 -10.64
CA ARG A 122 -0.46 13.10 -10.21
C ARG A 122 -1.49 13.67 -9.24
N GLY A 123 -2.63 14.12 -9.77
CA GLY A 123 -3.77 14.71 -9.05
C GLY A 123 -3.92 16.18 -9.46
N GLU A 124 -4.96 16.60 -10.17
CA GLU A 124 -6.36 16.64 -9.69
C GLU A 124 -7.32 15.79 -10.54
N ASN A 125 -7.07 15.61 -11.84
CA ASN A 125 -7.91 14.76 -12.71
C ASN A 125 -7.55 13.28 -12.66
N GLY A 126 -6.32 12.95 -12.24
CA GLY A 126 -5.83 11.58 -12.15
C GLY A 126 -6.54 10.77 -11.05
N GLY A 127 -6.86 11.39 -9.91
CA GLY A 127 -7.55 10.71 -8.80
C GLY A 127 -9.02 10.42 -9.11
N VAL A 128 -9.71 11.36 -9.76
CA VAL A 128 -11.12 11.22 -10.15
C VAL A 128 -11.26 10.21 -11.30
N LYS A 129 -10.44 10.30 -12.36
CA LYS A 129 -10.43 9.28 -13.43
C LYS A 129 -9.98 7.91 -12.93
N LYS A 130 -9.02 7.84 -12.01
CA LYS A 130 -8.58 6.59 -11.38
C LYS A 130 -9.66 5.96 -10.51
N LYS A 131 -10.36 6.75 -9.68
CA LYS A 131 -11.47 6.27 -8.85
C LYS A 131 -12.65 5.86 -9.72
N ALA A 132 -13.00 6.63 -10.75
CA ALA A 132 -14.05 6.28 -11.71
C ALA A 132 -13.71 5.03 -12.52
N ARG A 133 -12.45 4.83 -12.92
CA ARG A 133 -12.01 3.65 -13.67
C ARG A 133 -11.87 2.41 -12.79
N LEU A 134 -11.41 2.56 -11.55
CA LEU A 134 -11.48 1.50 -10.52
C LEU A 134 -12.92 1.16 -10.18
N GLN A 135 -13.80 2.15 -10.11
CA GLN A 135 -15.23 1.95 -9.89
C GLN A 135 -15.86 1.26 -11.10
N ALA A 136 -15.58 1.68 -12.33
CA ALA A 136 -16.07 1.02 -13.54
C ALA A 136 -15.55 -0.42 -13.66
N LEU A 137 -14.27 -0.67 -13.35
CA LEU A 137 -13.73 -2.03 -13.28
C LEU A 137 -14.39 -2.84 -12.16
N ARG A 138 -14.64 -2.22 -11.00
CA ARG A 138 -15.38 -2.86 -9.90
C ARG A 138 -16.80 -3.20 -10.35
N ASP A 139 -17.55 -2.26 -10.92
CA ASP A 139 -18.92 -2.46 -11.39
C ASP A 139 -18.99 -3.52 -12.51
N LEU A 140 -18.01 -3.53 -13.42
CA LEU A 140 -17.85 -4.55 -14.46
C LEU A 140 -17.58 -5.93 -13.84
N VAL A 141 -16.67 -6.03 -12.87
CA VAL A 141 -16.37 -7.25 -12.12
C VAL A 141 -17.53 -7.71 -11.22
N LEU A 142 -18.37 -6.76 -10.79
CA LEU A 142 -19.57 -7.05 -10.03
C LEU A 142 -20.71 -7.60 -10.90
N SER A 143 -20.60 -7.53 -12.23
CA SER A 143 -21.58 -8.09 -13.18
C SER A 143 -21.35 -9.60 -13.42
N ASP A 144 -22.43 -10.37 -13.47
CA ASP A 144 -22.39 -11.84 -13.54
C ASP A 144 -21.78 -12.40 -14.84
N ASP A 145 -21.79 -11.62 -15.92
CA ASP A 145 -21.30 -12.05 -17.24
C ASP A 145 -19.76 -12.04 -17.34
N VAL A 146 -19.10 -11.09 -16.67
CA VAL A 146 -17.65 -10.89 -16.77
C VAL A 146 -16.87 -11.96 -16.01
N VAL A 147 -17.42 -12.45 -14.89
CA VAL A 147 -16.82 -13.54 -14.11
C VAL A 147 -16.63 -14.80 -14.99
N LYS A 148 -17.52 -15.05 -15.95
CA LYS A 148 -17.43 -16.21 -16.85
C LYS A 148 -16.37 -16.03 -17.95
N ASP A 149 -16.13 -14.80 -18.43
CA ASP A 149 -15.24 -14.55 -19.56
C ASP A 149 -13.77 -14.36 -19.14
N VAL A 150 -13.52 -13.67 -18.02
CA VAL A 150 -12.17 -13.48 -17.44
C VAL A 150 -11.50 -14.83 -17.12
N THR A 151 -12.28 -15.87 -16.78
CA THR A 151 -11.77 -17.22 -16.49
C THR A 151 -11.18 -17.95 -17.69
N LYS A 152 -11.55 -17.58 -18.92
CA LYS A 152 -11.03 -18.20 -20.14
C LYS A 152 -9.79 -17.48 -20.68
N HIS A 153 -9.62 -16.20 -20.33
CA HIS A 153 -8.64 -15.33 -20.97
C HIS A 153 -7.95 -14.35 -19.99
N GLU A 154 -7.32 -14.87 -18.92
CA GLU A 154 -6.60 -14.05 -17.92
C GLU A 154 -5.55 -13.13 -18.57
N ALA A 155 -4.81 -13.64 -19.56
CA ALA A 155 -3.81 -12.87 -20.30
C ALA A 155 -4.45 -11.72 -21.11
N SER A 156 -5.57 -11.97 -21.79
CA SER A 156 -6.28 -10.96 -22.59
C SER A 156 -6.90 -9.90 -21.71
N PHE A 157 -7.49 -10.29 -20.57
CA PHE A 157 -8.06 -9.35 -19.60
C PHE A 157 -6.97 -8.46 -18.97
N LYS A 158 -5.80 -9.03 -18.68
CA LYS A 158 -4.64 -8.28 -18.19
C LYS A 158 -4.10 -7.29 -19.23
N LEU A 159 -4.12 -7.65 -20.51
CA LEU A 159 -3.72 -6.77 -21.61
C LEU A 159 -4.72 -5.63 -21.81
N GLU A 160 -6.02 -5.92 -21.74
CA GLU A 160 -7.09 -4.92 -21.86
C GLU A 160 -7.04 -3.87 -20.73
N TRP A 161 -6.64 -4.30 -19.52
CA TRP A 161 -6.54 -3.45 -18.33
C TRP A 161 -5.11 -3.20 -17.86
N ILE A 162 -4.14 -3.27 -18.79
CA ILE A 162 -2.69 -3.16 -18.48
C ILE A 162 -2.35 -1.85 -17.75
N ASP A 163 -3.08 -0.77 -18.04
CA ASP A 163 -2.93 0.52 -17.37
C ASP A 163 -3.32 0.48 -15.89
N VAL A 164 -4.37 -0.28 -15.52
CA VAL A 164 -4.79 -0.44 -14.13
C VAL A 164 -3.83 -1.35 -13.39
N TYR A 165 -3.38 -2.43 -14.04
CA TYR A 165 -2.34 -3.32 -13.51
C TYR A 165 -1.05 -2.54 -13.17
N ASN A 166 -0.55 -1.74 -14.12
CA ASN A 166 0.69 -0.99 -13.96
C ASN A 166 0.57 0.18 -12.96
N ASN A 167 -0.57 0.88 -12.91
CA ASN A 167 -0.72 2.10 -12.10
C ASN A 167 -1.46 1.89 -10.77
N CYS A 168 -2.06 0.71 -10.55
CA CYS A 168 -2.80 0.38 -9.33
C CYS A 168 -2.66 -1.11 -8.94
N PRO A 169 -1.44 -1.60 -8.66
CA PRO A 169 -1.22 -3.02 -8.35
C PRO A 169 -2.01 -3.49 -7.12
N ARG A 170 -2.21 -2.63 -6.10
CA ARG A 170 -3.05 -2.95 -4.93
C ARG A 170 -4.54 -3.03 -5.26
N GLY A 171 -5.04 -2.15 -6.13
CA GLY A 171 -6.44 -2.18 -6.57
C GLY A 171 -6.72 -3.37 -7.48
N TRP A 172 -5.79 -3.67 -8.38
CA TRP A 172 -5.80 -4.89 -9.20
C TRP A 172 -5.80 -6.14 -8.33
N ALA A 173 -4.91 -6.23 -7.33
CA ALA A 173 -4.86 -7.36 -6.41
C ALA A 173 -6.18 -7.55 -5.65
N ALA A 174 -6.77 -6.46 -5.14
CA ALA A 174 -8.07 -6.54 -4.45
C ALA A 174 -9.21 -6.98 -5.38
N ILE A 175 -9.22 -6.51 -6.63
CA ILE A 175 -10.22 -6.90 -7.63
C ILE A 175 -10.03 -8.36 -8.06
N PHE A 176 -8.79 -8.78 -8.26
CA PHE A 176 -8.47 -10.17 -8.62
C PHE A 176 -8.75 -11.13 -7.46
N GLU A 177 -8.50 -10.69 -6.22
CA GLU A 177 -8.89 -11.41 -5.01
C GLU A 177 -10.42 -11.54 -4.93
N GLU A 178 -11.16 -10.47 -5.21
CA GLU A 178 -12.63 -10.49 -5.25
C GLU A 178 -13.18 -11.40 -6.37
N LEU A 179 -12.58 -11.36 -7.57
CA LEU A 179 -12.87 -12.28 -8.66
C LEU A 179 -12.57 -13.73 -8.27
N SER A 180 -11.46 -13.97 -7.58
CA SER A 180 -11.07 -15.30 -7.08
C SER A 180 -12.01 -15.80 -5.97
N LYS A 181 -12.60 -14.90 -5.16
CA LYS A 181 -13.63 -15.24 -4.16
C LYS A 181 -15.00 -15.51 -4.79
N ARG A 182 -15.36 -14.73 -5.82
CA ARG A 182 -16.61 -14.86 -6.61
C ARG A 182 -16.56 -15.98 -7.63
N ARG A 183 -15.37 -16.44 -7.99
CA ARG A 183 -15.14 -17.70 -8.69
C ARG A 183 -15.98 -18.73 -7.94
N MET A 184 -17.11 -19.12 -8.54
CA MET A 184 -17.79 -20.35 -8.18
C MET A 184 -16.81 -21.47 -8.54
N ILE A 185 -15.84 -21.71 -7.65
CA ILE A 185 -15.26 -23.04 -7.57
C ILE A 185 -16.46 -23.83 -7.07
N ALA A 186 -17.12 -24.55 -7.99
CA ALA A 186 -18.16 -25.50 -7.62
C ALA A 186 -17.66 -26.22 -6.37
N GLU A 187 -18.49 -26.27 -5.32
CA GLU A 187 -18.10 -26.90 -4.07
C GLU A 187 -17.43 -28.21 -4.44
N PRO A 188 -16.15 -28.38 -4.09
CA PRO A 188 -15.40 -29.50 -4.61
C PRO A 188 -16.15 -30.74 -4.12
N ASN A 189 -16.52 -31.62 -5.05
CA ASN A 189 -17.21 -32.87 -4.75
C ASN A 189 -16.22 -33.82 -4.05
N ILE A 190 -15.86 -33.46 -2.82
CA ILE A 190 -14.93 -34.13 -1.96
C ILE A 190 -15.77 -34.99 -1.03
N GLU A 191 -15.65 -36.30 -1.17
CA GLU A 191 -16.18 -37.21 -0.18
C GLU A 191 -15.34 -37.09 1.09
N LEU A 192 -15.96 -36.57 2.15
CA LEU A 192 -15.29 -36.32 3.42
C LEU A 192 -15.08 -37.63 4.19
N ARG A 193 -13.88 -37.82 4.71
CA ARG A 193 -13.55 -38.93 5.62
C ARG A 193 -14.19 -38.71 6.99
N PRO A 194 -14.43 -39.77 7.79
CA PRO A 194 -15.07 -39.66 9.11
C PRO A 194 -14.40 -38.62 10.02
N TRP A 195 -13.07 -38.61 10.09
CA TRP A 195 -12.32 -37.65 10.91
C TRP A 195 -12.49 -36.20 10.42
N GLN A 196 -12.65 -35.98 9.11
CA GLN A 196 -12.87 -34.65 8.55
C GLN A 196 -14.25 -34.12 8.94
N VAL A 197 -15.28 -34.98 8.89
CA VAL A 197 -16.65 -34.64 9.32
C VAL A 197 -16.68 -34.26 10.79
N GLU A 198 -16.05 -35.05 11.65
CA GLU A 198 -15.99 -34.79 13.09
C GLU A 198 -15.34 -33.42 13.39
N ILE A 199 -14.21 -33.12 12.75
CA ILE A 199 -13.55 -31.84 12.93
C ILE A 199 -14.42 -30.70 12.38
N ILE A 200 -15.06 -30.85 11.22
CA ILE A 200 -15.98 -29.84 10.66
C ILE A 200 -17.08 -29.48 11.66
N ASP A 201 -17.70 -30.48 12.29
CA ASP A 201 -18.75 -30.23 13.29
C ASP A 201 -18.21 -29.46 14.49
N ILE A 202 -16.99 -29.74 14.93
CA ILE A 202 -16.34 -28.96 15.98
C ILE A 202 -16.02 -27.54 15.52
N LEU A 203 -15.58 -27.33 14.27
CA LEU A 203 -15.25 -26.01 13.73
C LEU A 203 -16.45 -25.06 13.66
N ARG A 204 -17.67 -25.60 13.55
CA ARG A 204 -18.93 -24.83 13.64
C ARG A 204 -19.16 -24.24 15.03
N THR A 205 -18.64 -24.88 16.07
CA THR A 205 -18.75 -24.41 17.46
C THR A 205 -17.79 -23.24 17.76
N SER A 206 -17.92 -22.67 18.96
CA SER A 206 -17.02 -21.60 19.40
C SER A 206 -15.63 -22.14 19.74
N PRO A 207 -14.54 -21.46 19.34
CA PRO A 207 -13.19 -21.87 19.72
C PRO A 207 -12.99 -21.91 21.23
N GLU A 208 -12.41 -23.02 21.68
CA GLU A 208 -12.03 -23.25 23.06
C GLU A 208 -10.57 -22.85 23.30
N ARG A 209 -10.30 -22.30 24.49
CA ARG A 209 -8.93 -21.92 24.87
C ARG A 209 -8.10 -23.16 25.14
N ARG A 210 -6.81 -23.05 24.86
CA ARG A 210 -5.80 -24.10 25.08
C ARG A 210 -6.08 -25.40 24.33
N ARG A 211 -6.87 -25.36 23.25
CA ARG A 211 -7.13 -26.52 22.39
C ARG A 211 -6.38 -26.39 21.06
N ILE A 212 -5.69 -27.45 20.67
CA ILE A 212 -4.99 -27.60 19.39
C ILE A 212 -5.37 -28.95 18.81
N PHE A 213 -5.96 -28.97 17.62
CA PHE A 213 -6.18 -30.21 16.87
C PHE A 213 -4.87 -30.61 16.21
N TRP A 214 -4.33 -31.77 16.57
CA TRP A 214 -3.10 -32.31 15.99
C TRP A 214 -3.43 -33.53 15.14
N ILE A 215 -3.46 -33.35 13.82
CA ILE A 215 -3.80 -34.39 12.86
C ILE A 215 -2.50 -34.89 12.24
N TRP A 216 -2.17 -36.15 12.45
CA TRP A 216 -0.91 -36.68 11.95
C TRP A 216 -1.05 -38.08 11.36
N SER A 217 -0.13 -38.40 10.47
CA SER A 217 0.06 -39.76 9.96
C SER A 217 1.39 -39.85 9.22
N ALA A 218 2.12 -40.94 9.45
CA ALA A 218 3.36 -41.26 8.76
C ALA A 218 3.11 -41.53 7.27
N ALA A 219 1.95 -42.12 6.95
CA ALA A 219 1.50 -42.40 5.59
C ALA A 219 1.13 -41.12 4.80
N SER A 220 1.22 -41.26 3.48
CA SER A 220 0.76 -40.24 2.52
C SER A 220 -0.65 -40.59 2.04
N GLY A 221 -1.40 -39.61 1.53
CA GLY A 221 -2.74 -39.86 0.98
C GLY A 221 -3.86 -40.01 2.02
N THR A 222 -3.65 -39.56 3.26
CA THR A 222 -4.66 -39.65 4.34
C THR A 222 -5.73 -38.55 4.33
N GLY A 223 -5.71 -37.67 3.32
CA GLY A 223 -6.68 -36.59 3.17
C GLY A 223 -6.36 -35.30 3.93
N LYS A 224 -5.17 -35.17 4.53
CA LYS A 224 -4.72 -33.94 5.21
C LYS A 224 -4.73 -32.73 4.26
N THR A 225 -4.13 -32.86 3.08
CA THR A 225 -4.11 -31.78 2.07
C THR A 225 -5.52 -31.51 1.51
N THR A 226 -6.28 -32.55 1.22
CA THR A 226 -7.66 -32.45 0.73
C THR A 226 -8.57 -31.76 1.75
N PHE A 227 -8.30 -31.90 3.05
CA PHE A 227 -9.05 -31.19 4.08
C PHE A 227 -8.81 -29.68 4.06
N LEU A 228 -7.56 -29.25 3.88
CA LEU A 228 -7.23 -27.84 3.68
C LEU A 228 -7.90 -27.28 2.42
N GLU A 229 -7.88 -28.04 1.31
CA GLU A 229 -8.57 -27.66 0.08
C GLU A 229 -10.07 -27.49 0.32
N TYR A 230 -10.72 -28.44 1.00
CA TYR A 230 -12.13 -28.33 1.38
C TYR A 230 -12.41 -27.05 2.18
N LEU A 231 -11.65 -26.81 3.26
CA LEU A 231 -11.84 -25.62 4.11
C LEU A 231 -11.59 -24.30 3.36
N SER A 232 -10.72 -24.31 2.34
CA SER A 232 -10.36 -23.13 1.56
C SER A 232 -11.36 -22.83 0.42
N LEU A 233 -12.14 -23.83 0.01
CA LEU A 233 -13.07 -23.74 -1.13
C LEU A 233 -14.54 -23.72 -0.71
N ASN A 234 -14.85 -24.34 0.44
CA ASN A 234 -16.22 -24.43 0.95
C ASN A 234 -16.74 -23.05 1.40
N ASN A 235 -17.97 -22.69 1.00
CA ASN A 235 -18.55 -21.38 1.30
C ASN A 235 -18.73 -21.09 2.79
N GLU A 236 -18.91 -22.12 3.62
CA GLU A 236 -19.02 -21.99 5.07
C GLU A 236 -17.68 -21.58 5.69
N PHE A 237 -16.56 -22.13 5.21
CA PHE A 237 -15.26 -22.03 5.87
C PHE A 237 -14.22 -21.14 5.16
N LYS A 238 -14.35 -20.89 3.86
CA LYS A 238 -13.32 -20.25 3.03
C LYS A 238 -12.86 -18.89 3.56
N GLU A 239 -13.77 -18.08 4.09
CA GLU A 239 -13.43 -16.76 4.62
C GLU A 239 -12.94 -16.80 6.08
N GLN A 240 -13.26 -17.89 6.78
CA GLN A 240 -12.91 -18.10 8.18
C GLN A 240 -11.54 -18.78 8.35
N THR A 241 -11.08 -19.48 7.32
CA THR A 241 -9.82 -20.24 7.30
C THR A 241 -8.66 -19.38 6.87
N LEU A 242 -7.65 -19.28 7.75
CA LEU A 242 -6.33 -18.77 7.40
C LEU A 242 -5.33 -19.90 7.41
N SER A 243 -4.80 -20.24 6.24
CA SER A 243 -3.61 -21.07 6.11
C SER A 243 -2.39 -20.19 6.00
N CYS A 244 -1.39 -20.43 6.84
CA CYS A 244 -0.12 -19.73 6.72
C CYS A 244 1.05 -20.59 7.20
N PRO A 245 2.28 -20.27 6.79
CA PRO A 245 3.48 -20.84 7.40
C PRO A 245 3.52 -20.58 8.91
N LEU A 246 4.22 -21.44 9.67
CA LEU A 246 4.49 -21.26 11.10
C LEU A 246 5.49 -20.12 11.35
N ALA A 247 5.05 -18.89 11.10
CA ALA A 247 5.80 -17.66 11.33
C ALA A 247 4.89 -16.60 11.96
N LEU A 248 5.07 -16.32 13.25
CA LEU A 248 4.19 -15.43 14.01
C LEU A 248 3.98 -14.07 13.34
N LYS A 249 5.04 -13.47 12.80
CA LYS A 249 4.96 -12.13 12.18
C LYS A 249 4.08 -12.12 10.93
N GLU A 250 4.16 -13.16 10.10
CA GLU A 250 3.33 -13.27 8.89
C GLU A 250 1.88 -13.60 9.26
N LEU A 251 1.69 -14.54 10.20
CA LEU A 251 0.38 -14.88 10.72
C LEU A 251 -0.34 -13.66 11.29
N LEU A 252 0.31 -12.92 12.20
CA LEU A 252 -0.27 -11.72 12.81
C LEU A 252 -0.50 -10.60 11.79
N PHE A 253 0.27 -10.55 10.71
CA PHE A 253 0.02 -9.58 9.63
C PHE A 253 -1.27 -9.93 8.87
N LEU A 254 -1.43 -11.19 8.47
CA LEU A 254 -2.56 -11.69 7.68
C LEU A 254 -3.86 -11.86 8.48
N PHE A 255 -3.75 -12.19 9.77
CA PHE A 255 -4.91 -12.47 10.62
C PHE A 255 -5.82 -11.24 10.75
N GLU A 256 -7.12 -11.45 10.58
CA GLU A 256 -8.15 -10.42 10.66
C GLU A 256 -9.15 -10.80 11.75
N PRO A 257 -9.20 -10.07 12.88
CA PRO A 257 -10.14 -10.33 13.97
C PRO A 257 -11.59 -10.29 13.49
N GLY A 258 -12.43 -11.19 14.00
CA GLY A 258 -13.84 -11.30 13.63
C GLY A 258 -14.10 -12.07 12.32
N LYS A 259 -13.12 -12.09 11.41
CA LYS A 259 -13.18 -12.87 10.17
C LYS A 259 -12.56 -14.26 10.34
N HIS A 260 -11.29 -14.33 10.70
CA HIS A 260 -10.58 -15.60 10.76
C HIS A 260 -10.85 -16.31 12.09
N ARG A 261 -11.52 -17.46 12.00
CA ARG A 261 -11.86 -18.33 13.13
C ARG A 261 -11.11 -19.65 13.12
N ILE A 262 -10.42 -19.98 12.03
CA ILE A 262 -9.69 -21.24 11.85
C ILE A 262 -8.28 -20.91 11.40
N LEU A 263 -7.29 -21.37 12.16
CA LEU A 263 -5.87 -21.34 11.78
C LEU A 263 -5.45 -22.74 11.38
N TYR A 264 -5.01 -22.89 10.13
CA TYR A 264 -4.53 -24.16 9.59
C TYR A 264 -3.02 -24.09 9.36
N LEU A 265 -2.27 -24.84 10.15
CA LEU A 265 -0.81 -24.83 10.18
C LEU A 265 -0.28 -26.18 9.70
N ASN A 266 0.39 -26.19 8.56
CA ASN A 266 1.00 -27.40 8.02
C ASN A 266 2.48 -27.49 8.40
N LEU A 267 2.84 -28.53 9.17
CA LEU A 267 4.23 -28.81 9.50
C LEU A 267 4.93 -29.50 8.31
N PRO A 268 6.12 -29.04 7.90
CA PRO A 268 6.88 -29.72 6.86
C PRO A 268 7.26 -31.14 7.33
N ARG A 269 7.53 -32.06 6.40
CA ARG A 269 7.96 -33.41 6.77
C ARG A 269 9.34 -33.43 7.43
N ASP A 270 10.22 -32.56 6.97
CA ASP A 270 11.63 -32.52 7.35
C ASP A 270 11.94 -31.24 8.15
N TYR A 271 11.39 -31.14 9.37
CA TYR A 271 11.84 -30.12 10.33
C TYR A 271 12.80 -30.75 11.34
N GLN A 272 13.83 -29.98 11.71
CA GLN A 272 14.67 -30.30 12.85
C GLN A 272 13.86 -30.25 14.14
N GLU A 273 14.10 -31.20 15.05
CA GLU A 273 13.36 -31.31 16.31
C GLU A 273 13.55 -30.05 17.18
N GLU A 274 14.73 -29.43 17.13
CA GLU A 274 15.03 -28.15 17.76
C GLU A 274 14.12 -27.05 17.23
N LYS A 275 13.84 -27.01 15.91
CA LYS A 275 12.96 -26.00 15.32
C LYS A 275 11.51 -26.15 15.77
N LEU A 276 11.04 -27.40 15.92
CA LEU A 276 9.74 -27.67 16.52
C LEU A 276 9.68 -27.10 17.95
N LYS A 277 10.72 -27.40 18.73
CA LYS A 277 10.84 -27.04 20.15
C LYS A 277 10.98 -25.54 20.40
N ASP A 278 11.80 -24.85 19.62
CA ASP A 278 12.21 -23.47 19.89
C ASP A 278 11.34 -22.44 19.17
N SER A 279 10.70 -22.82 18.06
CA SER A 279 9.91 -21.90 17.24
C SER A 279 8.43 -22.26 17.18
N TYR A 280 8.10 -23.51 16.88
CA TYR A 280 6.71 -23.89 16.60
C TYR A 280 5.89 -24.08 17.87
N LEU A 281 6.40 -24.75 18.90
CA LEU A 281 5.65 -24.98 20.14
C LEU A 281 5.36 -23.68 20.92
N PRO A 282 6.31 -22.75 21.12
CA PRO A 282 6.01 -21.47 21.76
C PRO A 282 4.98 -20.65 20.97
N LEU A 283 5.00 -20.77 19.64
CA LEU A 283 4.00 -20.16 18.77
C LEU A 283 2.61 -20.79 19.00
N LEU A 284 2.50 -22.11 18.95
CA LEU A 284 1.25 -22.84 19.17
C LEU A 284 0.68 -22.61 20.57
N GLU A 285 1.52 -22.58 21.60
CA GLU A 285 1.13 -22.24 22.96
C GLU A 285 0.48 -20.86 23.00
N ARG A 286 1.17 -19.84 22.46
CA ARG A 286 0.68 -18.47 22.41
C ARG A 286 -0.63 -18.35 21.62
N LEU A 287 -0.71 -19.01 20.47
CA LEU A 287 -1.93 -19.03 19.65
C LEU A 287 -3.10 -19.67 20.40
N SER A 288 -2.86 -20.79 21.09
CA SER A 288 -3.91 -21.53 21.81
C SER A 288 -4.37 -20.86 23.10
N ASP A 289 -3.50 -20.11 23.78
CA ASP A 289 -3.92 -19.22 24.88
C ASP A 289 -4.90 -18.14 24.40
N GLY A 290 -4.68 -17.66 23.16
CA GLY A 290 -5.46 -16.59 22.54
C GLY A 290 -5.25 -15.22 23.22
N GLY A 291 -6.15 -14.29 22.92
CA GLY A 291 -6.13 -12.95 23.51
C GLY A 291 -5.47 -11.88 22.63
N MET A 292 -5.01 -10.79 23.25
CA MET A 292 -4.48 -9.64 22.53
C MET A 292 -3.05 -9.90 22.03
N MET A 293 -2.82 -9.76 20.73
CA MET A 293 -1.50 -9.86 20.12
C MET A 293 -1.22 -8.66 19.22
N THR A 294 0.04 -8.21 19.18
CA THR A 294 0.43 -7.03 18.39
C THR A 294 1.16 -7.45 17.13
N SER A 295 0.60 -7.12 15.96
CA SER A 295 1.32 -7.17 14.70
C SER A 295 2.18 -5.92 14.56
N THR A 296 3.48 -6.08 14.31
CA THR A 296 4.44 -4.97 14.17
C THR A 296 4.84 -4.72 12.71
N LYS A 297 4.26 -5.46 11.75
CA LYS A 297 4.62 -5.35 10.33
C LYS A 297 3.95 -4.11 9.73
N TYR A 298 4.77 -3.21 9.16
CA TYR A 298 4.38 -1.89 8.65
C TYR A 298 3.87 -0.96 9.76
N GLU A 299 2.57 -1.00 10.05
CA GLU A 299 1.93 -0.18 11.09
C GLU A 299 1.52 -1.08 12.26
N PRO A 300 1.99 -0.80 13.50
CA PRO A 300 1.62 -1.58 14.66
C PRO A 300 0.10 -1.63 14.88
N ARG A 301 -0.47 -2.83 14.96
CA ARG A 301 -1.89 -3.04 15.24
C ARG A 301 -2.09 -4.16 16.26
N SER A 302 -2.90 -3.88 17.27
CA SER A 302 -3.34 -4.88 18.25
C SER A 302 -4.53 -5.66 17.68
N LYS A 303 -4.49 -6.99 17.78
CA LYS A 303 -5.47 -7.93 17.23
C LYS A 303 -5.87 -8.90 18.32
N PHE A 304 -7.17 -9.02 18.59
CA PHE A 304 -7.68 -10.04 19.50
C PHE A 304 -7.85 -11.37 18.75
N MET A 305 -7.15 -12.40 19.22
CA MET A 305 -7.14 -13.72 18.60
C MET A 305 -7.99 -14.71 19.39
N ARG A 306 -8.97 -15.30 18.71
CA ARG A 306 -9.77 -16.42 19.20
C ARG A 306 -10.19 -17.29 18.01
N CYS A 307 -9.52 -18.42 17.85
CA CYS A 307 -9.64 -19.28 16.68
C CYS A 307 -9.40 -20.75 17.05
N HIS A 308 -10.01 -21.66 16.29
CA HIS A 308 -9.64 -23.06 16.27
C HIS A 308 -8.25 -23.19 15.66
N ILE A 309 -7.40 -24.04 16.23
CA ILE A 309 -6.03 -24.26 15.76
C ILE A 309 -5.92 -25.68 15.29
N ILE A 310 -5.63 -25.84 14.00
CA ILE A 310 -5.41 -27.13 13.36
C ILE A 310 -3.95 -27.21 12.95
N VAL A 311 -3.27 -28.26 13.38
CA VAL A 311 -1.91 -28.59 12.97
C VAL A 311 -1.95 -29.91 12.22
N THR A 312 -1.43 -29.92 10.99
CA THR A 312 -1.18 -31.17 10.26
C THR A 312 0.29 -31.51 10.26
N ALA A 313 0.61 -32.76 10.56
CA ALA A 313 1.98 -33.24 10.65
C ALA A 313 2.13 -34.66 10.07
N ASN A 314 3.37 -35.11 9.96
CA ASN A 314 3.68 -36.51 9.67
C ASN A 314 4.11 -37.30 10.91
N ASN A 315 4.24 -36.62 12.05
CA ASN A 315 4.73 -37.17 13.31
C ASN A 315 3.72 -36.85 14.44
N PRO A 316 3.70 -37.66 15.51
CA PRO A 316 2.85 -37.40 16.68
C PRO A 316 3.18 -36.07 17.37
N PRO A 317 2.24 -35.52 18.15
CA PRO A 317 2.50 -34.32 18.93
C PRO A 317 3.58 -34.57 20.00
N PRO A 318 4.34 -33.54 20.40
CA PRO A 318 5.27 -33.64 21.52
C PRO A 318 4.48 -33.62 22.85
N TYR A 319 4.31 -34.80 23.44
CA TYR A 319 3.51 -35.02 24.66
C TYR A 319 4.04 -34.31 25.91
N ASP A 320 5.33 -34.01 25.95
CA ASP A 320 6.05 -33.50 27.12
C ASP A 320 5.89 -31.99 27.34
N ARG A 321 5.57 -31.22 26.29
CA ARG A 321 5.69 -29.74 26.34
C ARG A 321 4.38 -28.97 26.45
N LEU A 322 3.32 -29.43 25.80
CA LEU A 322 1.99 -28.81 25.87
C LEU A 322 0.95 -29.82 26.36
N PRO A 323 1.14 -30.36 27.59
CA PRO A 323 0.24 -31.36 28.12
C PRO A 323 -1.20 -30.82 28.16
N LEU A 324 -2.16 -31.68 27.80
CA LEU A 324 -3.60 -31.40 27.81
C LEU A 324 -4.11 -30.40 26.75
N ARG A 325 -3.24 -29.85 25.89
CA ARG A 325 -3.67 -28.93 24.83
C ARG A 325 -4.03 -29.63 23.52
N PHE A 326 -3.45 -30.79 23.26
CA PHE A 326 -3.64 -31.50 22.01
C PHE A 326 -4.89 -32.39 22.04
N ILE A 327 -5.72 -32.26 21.02
CA ILE A 327 -6.71 -33.26 20.63
C ILE A 327 -6.12 -33.96 19.41
N GLU A 328 -5.71 -35.22 19.61
CA GLU A 328 -4.93 -35.98 18.64
C GLU A 328 -5.82 -36.80 17.70
N TYR A 329 -5.54 -36.71 16.39
CA TYR A 329 -6.10 -37.57 15.35
C TYR A 329 -4.95 -38.32 14.66
N CYS A 330 -4.70 -39.55 15.07
CA CYS A 330 -3.82 -40.49 14.36
C CYS A 330 -4.57 -41.08 13.17
N LEU A 331 -4.06 -40.88 11.95
CA LEU A 331 -4.71 -41.37 10.72
C LEU A 331 -4.10 -42.67 10.19
N ASP A 332 -3.14 -43.27 10.90
CA ASP A 332 -2.48 -44.52 10.49
C ASP A 332 -3.22 -45.79 10.96
N ASP A 333 -4.17 -45.65 11.90
CA ASP A 333 -4.90 -46.77 12.54
C ASP A 333 -6.33 -47.00 12.00
N ASN A 334 -6.69 -46.45 10.83
CA ASN A 334 -8.02 -46.55 10.21
C ASN A 334 -8.02 -47.22 8.84
#